data_AF-A0A800DRX3-F1
#
_entry.id   AF-A0A800DRX3-F1
#
_cell.length_a   1.000
_cell.length_b   1.000
_cell.length_c   1.000
_cell.angle_alpha   90.00
_cell.angle_beta   90.00
_cell.angle_gamma   90.00
#
_symmetry.space_group_name_H-M   'P 1'
#
loop_
_entity.id
_entity.type
_entity.pdbx_description
1 polymer ?
#
loop_
_entity_poly.entity_id
_entity_poly.type
_entity_poly.pdbx_seq_one_letter_code
_entity_poly.pdbx_strand_id
1 'polypeptide(L)'
;MGFLRKIFVGSLSFYYVLIGLEIVIMISPFAAYFYSVYAPVLNFLSSHSSTKWLADFFLPHMTFTDDLFLRILGILSPFLFYLGTAIFLIGFAQIYGAKLLRRGVVKSALYFKIRHPQYLGLGLAGVGLLLYWPRFMILVTFVTMLGLYYYLTAPGVGERSEQSSVRNEQVRKAKEQVSRC
;
A
#
# COMPACT_ATOMS: atom_id res chain seq x y z
N MET A 1 1.34 -25.78 12.41
CA MET A 1 1.30 -24.31 12.14
C MET A 1 2.66 -23.68 11.78
N GLY A 2 3.81 -24.28 12.12
CA GLY A 2 5.13 -23.68 11.81
C GLY A 2 5.57 -23.72 10.34
N PHE A 3 5.23 -24.78 9.60
CA PHE A 3 5.63 -24.97 8.20
C PHE A 3 4.94 -23.99 7.24
N LEU A 4 3.61 -23.86 7.35
CA LEU A 4 2.82 -22.87 6.60
C LEU A 4 3.30 -21.43 6.84
N ARG A 5 3.65 -21.09 8.09
CA ARG A 5 4.21 -19.77 8.43
C ARG A 5 5.59 -19.54 7.80
N LYS A 6 6.45 -20.55 7.74
CA LYS A 6 7.76 -20.45 7.06
C LYS A 6 7.59 -20.26 5.55
N ILE A 7 6.67 -20.99 4.92
CA ILE A 7 6.34 -20.80 3.50
C ILE A 7 5.80 -19.40 3.25
N PHE A 8 4.89 -18.92 4.08
CA PHE A 8 4.31 -17.58 3.94
C PHE A 8 5.37 -16.47 4.07
N VAL A 9 6.24 -16.56 5.08
CA VAL A 9 7.33 -15.59 5.28
C VAL A 9 8.35 -15.67 4.14
N GLY A 10 8.68 -16.86 3.66
CA GLY A 10 9.56 -17.05 2.50
C GLY A 10 8.99 -16.44 1.23
N SER A 11 7.70 -16.68 0.95
CA SER A 11 6.99 -16.09 -0.20
C SER A 11 6.93 -14.56 -0.11
N LEU A 12 6.71 -14.02 1.09
CA LEU A 12 6.67 -12.58 1.31
C LEU A 12 8.05 -11.96 1.10
N SER A 13 9.11 -12.61 1.60
CA SER A 13 10.49 -12.18 1.38
C SER A 13 10.86 -12.19 -0.10
N PHE A 14 10.49 -13.24 -0.83
CA PHE A 14 10.72 -13.32 -2.27
C PHE A 14 10.01 -12.19 -3.03
N TYR A 15 8.76 -11.90 -2.66
CA TYR A 15 7.99 -10.80 -3.25
C TYR A 15 8.68 -9.44 -3.06
N TYR A 16 9.18 -9.14 -1.86
CA TYR A 16 9.92 -7.90 -1.60
C TYR A 16 11.24 -7.80 -2.37
N VAL A 17 11.96 -8.91 -2.51
CA VAL A 17 13.18 -8.97 -3.34
C VAL A 17 12.83 -8.70 -4.81
N LEU A 18 11.72 -9.26 -5.31
CA LEU A 18 11.28 -9.06 -6.68
C LEU A 18 10.89 -7.60 -6.95
N ILE A 19 10.22 -6.92 -6.00
CA ILE A 19 9.96 -5.48 -6.07
C ILE A 19 11.27 -4.68 -6.14
N GLY A 20 12.23 -4.97 -5.25
CA GLY A 20 13.51 -4.28 -5.24
C GLY A 20 14.29 -4.49 -6.54
N LEU A 21 14.28 -5.71 -7.06
CA LEU A 21 14.92 -6.07 -8.32
C LEU A 21 14.30 -5.32 -9.51
N GLU A 22 12.97 -5.17 -9.56
CA GLU A 22 12.28 -4.39 -10.60
C GLU A 22 12.77 -2.94 -10.63
N ILE A 23 12.88 -2.29 -9.45
CA ILE A 23 13.38 -0.91 -9.34
C ILE A 23 14.81 -0.81 -9.88
N VAL A 24 15.68 -1.77 -9.52
CA VAL A 24 17.08 -1.80 -9.98
C VAL A 24 17.17 -1.99 -11.49
N ILE A 25 16.43 -2.98 -12.06
CA ILE A 25 16.43 -3.24 -13.51
C ILE A 25 15.98 -1.99 -14.28
N MET A 26 15.01 -1.26 -13.75
CA MET A 26 14.39 -0.13 -14.44
C MET A 26 15.18 1.18 -14.36
N ILE A 27 15.96 1.39 -13.29
CA ILE A 27 16.92 2.50 -13.22
C ILE A 27 18.17 2.19 -14.07
N SER A 28 18.46 0.91 -14.28
CA SER A 28 19.61 0.45 -15.06
C SER A 28 19.35 0.46 -16.58
N PRO A 29 20.41 0.46 -17.41
CA PRO A 29 20.27 0.31 -18.87
C PRO A 29 19.69 -1.05 -19.29
N PHE A 30 19.58 -2.03 -18.39
CA PHE A 30 18.93 -3.32 -18.67
C PHE A 30 17.43 -3.20 -18.94
N ALA A 31 16.80 -2.06 -18.61
CA ALA A 31 15.42 -1.78 -18.97
C ALA A 31 15.19 -1.95 -20.49
N ALA A 32 16.10 -1.45 -21.34
CA ALA A 32 15.99 -1.56 -22.79
C ALA A 32 16.00 -3.02 -23.27
N TYR A 33 16.86 -3.85 -22.67
CA TYR A 33 16.91 -5.29 -22.95
C TYR A 33 15.62 -5.98 -22.52
N PHE A 34 15.13 -5.70 -21.31
CA PHE A 34 13.86 -6.21 -20.81
C PHE A 34 12.73 -5.88 -21.80
N TYR A 35 12.58 -4.61 -22.20
CA TYR A 35 11.56 -4.19 -23.17
C TYR A 35 11.69 -4.85 -24.53
N SER A 36 12.91 -5.07 -25.03
CA SER A 36 13.12 -5.77 -26.31
C SER A 36 12.61 -7.22 -26.29
N VAL A 37 12.73 -7.91 -25.15
CA VAL A 37 12.27 -9.28 -24.98
C VAL A 37 10.75 -9.35 -24.86
N TYR A 38 10.12 -8.39 -24.18
CA TYR A 38 8.65 -8.35 -24.05
C TYR A 38 7.94 -7.69 -25.24
N ALA A 39 8.66 -6.98 -26.12
CA ALA A 39 8.08 -6.28 -27.28
C ALA A 39 7.12 -7.14 -28.14
N PRO A 40 7.40 -8.42 -28.45
CA PRO A 40 6.48 -9.25 -29.24
C PRO A 40 5.14 -9.48 -28.52
N VAL A 41 5.19 -9.73 -27.22
CA VAL A 41 4.00 -9.95 -26.38
C VAL A 41 3.20 -8.66 -26.23
N LEU A 42 3.89 -7.53 -26.09
CA LEU A 42 3.28 -6.21 -25.97
C LEU A 42 2.61 -5.77 -27.27
N ASN A 43 3.24 -6.02 -28.42
CA ASN A 43 2.65 -5.76 -29.73
C ASN A 43 1.42 -6.64 -29.98
N PHE A 44 1.46 -7.90 -29.53
CA PHE A 44 0.30 -8.78 -29.56
C PHE A 44 -0.86 -8.24 -28.69
N LEU A 45 -0.59 -7.79 -27.46
CA LEU A 45 -1.61 -7.17 -26.61
C LEU A 45 -2.10 -5.81 -27.15
N SER A 46 -1.23 -5.02 -27.78
CA SER A 46 -1.60 -3.74 -28.37
C SER A 46 -2.38 -3.88 -29.68
N SER A 47 -2.37 -5.04 -30.33
CA SER A 47 -3.15 -5.30 -31.54
C SER A 47 -4.66 -5.31 -31.28
N HIS A 48 -5.07 -5.60 -30.04
CA HIS A 48 -6.46 -5.62 -29.62
C HIS A 48 -6.86 -4.28 -29.01
N SER A 49 -7.91 -3.65 -29.57
CA SER A 49 -8.42 -2.35 -29.12
C SER A 49 -8.82 -2.33 -27.63
N SER A 50 -9.19 -3.47 -27.05
CA SER A 50 -9.58 -3.59 -25.64
C SER A 50 -8.42 -3.69 -24.66
N THR A 51 -7.20 -4.02 -25.11
CA THR A 51 -6.00 -4.18 -24.27
C THR A 51 -4.92 -3.13 -24.53
N LYS A 52 -5.11 -2.29 -25.56
CA LYS A 52 -4.20 -1.18 -25.91
C LYS A 52 -3.93 -0.23 -24.74
N TRP A 53 -4.97 0.14 -23.98
CA TRP A 53 -4.85 1.02 -22.82
C TRP A 53 -3.95 0.44 -21.70
N LEU A 54 -3.88 -0.89 -21.56
CA LEU A 54 -3.06 -1.52 -20.52
C LEU A 54 -1.57 -1.38 -20.84
N ALA A 55 -1.21 -1.62 -22.11
CA ALA A 55 0.15 -1.43 -22.57
C ALA A 55 0.54 0.06 -22.52
N ASP A 56 -0.35 0.95 -22.97
CA ASP A 56 -0.09 2.40 -22.98
C ASP A 56 -0.08 3.02 -21.59
N PHE A 57 -0.72 2.41 -20.58
CA PHE A 57 -0.67 2.91 -19.20
C PHE A 57 0.53 2.37 -18.41
N PHE A 58 0.86 1.07 -18.51
CA PHE A 58 1.89 0.45 -17.66
C PHE A 58 3.32 0.47 -18.22
N LEU A 59 3.50 0.81 -19.50
CA LEU A 59 4.83 0.78 -20.13
C LEU A 59 5.53 2.11 -20.31
N PRO A 60 4.86 3.22 -20.64
CA PRO A 60 5.61 4.41 -21.04
C PRO A 60 6.37 5.04 -19.90
N HIS A 61 7.69 5.04 -20.02
CA HIS A 61 8.56 5.76 -19.09
C HIS A 61 8.60 7.24 -19.38
N MET A 62 8.19 7.67 -20.58
CA MET A 62 7.92 9.04 -20.99
C MET A 62 7.18 9.01 -22.34
N THR A 63 5.88 8.72 -22.38
CA THR A 63 5.10 9.06 -23.58
C THR A 63 4.69 10.52 -23.46
N PHE A 64 5.39 11.36 -24.23
CA PHE A 64 4.83 12.60 -24.75
C PHE A 64 3.55 12.22 -25.52
N THR A 65 2.43 12.20 -24.81
CA THR A 65 1.13 11.89 -25.39
C THR A 65 0.43 13.23 -25.59
N ASP A 66 0.02 13.54 -26.82
CA ASP A 66 -0.70 14.77 -27.17
C ASP A 66 -2.12 14.82 -26.55
N ASP A 67 -2.54 13.76 -25.89
CA ASP A 67 -3.81 13.67 -25.17
C ASP A 67 -3.82 14.52 -23.89
N LEU A 68 -4.69 15.52 -23.91
CA LEU A 68 -4.91 16.45 -22.79
C LEU A 68 -5.18 15.72 -21.46
N PHE A 69 -5.91 14.60 -21.50
CA PHE A 69 -6.25 13.81 -20.32
C PHE A 69 -5.01 13.19 -19.64
N LEU A 70 -4.12 12.57 -20.41
CA LEU A 70 -2.90 11.96 -19.89
C LEU A 70 -1.91 13.01 -19.40
N ARG A 71 -1.88 14.18 -20.04
CA ARG A 71 -1.07 15.31 -19.58
C ARG A 71 -1.55 15.88 -18.24
N ILE A 72 -2.86 16.02 -18.05
CA ILE A 72 -3.45 16.44 -16.76
C ILE A 72 -3.16 15.40 -15.69
N LEU A 73 -3.35 14.11 -16.00
CA LEU A 73 -3.00 13.02 -15.09
C LEU A 73 -1.52 13.04 -14.70
N GLY A 74 -0.61 13.25 -15.65
CA GLY A 74 0.83 13.31 -15.38
C GLY A 74 1.21 14.42 -14.37
N ILE A 75 0.52 15.56 -14.40
CA ILE A 75 0.72 16.67 -13.45
C ILE A 75 0.01 16.41 -12.12
N LEU A 76 -1.20 15.85 -12.17
CA LEU A 76 -2.02 15.60 -10.98
C LEU A 76 -1.48 14.45 -10.14
N SER A 77 -0.88 13.44 -10.77
CA SER A 77 -0.34 12.24 -10.12
C SER A 77 0.70 12.54 -9.02
N PRO A 78 1.78 13.30 -9.27
CA PRO A 78 2.73 13.65 -8.23
C PRO A 78 2.08 14.51 -7.13
N PHE A 79 1.16 15.43 -7.49
CA PHE A 79 0.44 16.22 -6.50
C PHE A 79 -0.40 15.34 -5.56
N LEU A 80 -1.11 14.36 -6.12
CA LEU A 80 -1.91 13.40 -5.36
C LEU A 80 -1.03 12.53 -4.45
N PHE A 81 0.15 12.13 -4.93
CA PHE A 81 1.13 11.37 -4.17
C PHE A 81 1.66 12.17 -2.96
N TYR A 82 2.08 13.43 -3.17
CA TYR A 82 2.57 14.28 -2.09
C TYR A 82 1.47 14.62 -1.08
N LEU A 83 0.25 14.89 -1.56
CA LEU A 83 -0.90 15.15 -0.69
C LEU A 83 -1.23 13.93 0.17
N GLY A 84 -1.29 12.73 -0.41
CA GLY A 84 -1.52 11.48 0.33
C GLY A 84 -0.43 11.21 1.36
N THR A 85 0.83 11.43 0.98
CA THR A 85 1.99 11.28 1.88
C THR A 85 1.94 12.28 3.03
N ALA A 86 1.58 13.54 2.78
CA ALA A 86 1.41 14.55 3.81
C ALA A 86 0.31 14.17 4.81
N ILE A 87 -0.86 13.71 4.33
CA ILE A 87 -1.96 13.25 5.18
C ILE A 87 -1.51 12.04 6.03
N PHE A 88 -0.76 11.10 5.44
CA PHE A 88 -0.21 9.97 6.16
C PHE A 88 0.76 10.40 7.27
N LEU A 89 1.71 11.30 6.97
CA LEU A 89 2.68 11.81 7.94
C LEU A 89 2.03 12.59 9.07
N ILE A 90 1.06 13.45 8.76
CA ILE A 90 0.29 14.21 9.77
C ILE A 90 -0.46 13.23 10.67
N GLY A 91 -1.15 12.25 10.09
CA GLY A 91 -1.84 11.22 10.85
C GLY A 91 -0.86 10.42 11.72
N PHE A 92 0.30 10.02 11.18
CA PHE A 92 1.34 9.27 11.89
C PHE A 92 1.89 10.06 13.09
N ALA A 93 2.26 11.32 12.86
CA ALA A 93 2.74 12.23 13.90
C ALA A 93 1.69 12.45 15.00
N GLN A 94 0.40 12.51 14.66
CA GLN A 94 -0.69 12.62 15.65
C GLN A 94 -0.79 11.39 16.55
N ILE A 95 -0.75 10.17 16.00
CA ILE A 95 -0.86 8.93 16.80
C ILE A 95 0.39 8.69 17.63
N TYR A 96 1.58 8.76 17.00
CA TYR A 96 2.84 8.49 17.71
C TYR A 96 3.20 9.62 18.68
N GLY A 97 2.92 10.88 18.33
CA GLY A 97 3.09 12.01 19.23
C GLY A 97 2.19 11.93 20.45
N ALA A 98 0.91 11.54 20.29
CA ALA A 98 0.00 11.32 21.42
C ALA A 98 0.44 10.17 22.34
N LYS A 99 0.98 9.09 21.74
CA LYS A 99 1.50 7.94 22.49
C LYS A 99 2.79 8.28 23.25
N LEU A 100 3.65 9.12 22.68
CA LEU A 100 4.91 9.55 23.28
C LEU A 100 4.69 10.60 24.38
N LEU A 101 3.73 11.52 24.21
CA LEU A 101 3.44 12.56 25.21
C LEU A 101 2.49 12.11 26.34
N ARG A 102 2.03 10.84 26.38
CA ARG A 102 1.06 10.32 27.36
C ARG A 102 -0.19 11.21 27.54
N ARG A 103 -0.52 12.06 26.56
CA ARG A 103 -1.70 12.92 26.59
C ARG A 103 -2.85 12.16 25.94
N GLY A 104 -3.90 11.97 26.71
CA GLY A 104 -5.12 11.27 26.31
C GLY A 104 -5.63 11.72 24.94
N VAL A 105 -6.03 10.72 24.16
CA VAL A 105 -6.80 10.73 22.91
C VAL A 105 -6.93 12.12 22.26
N VAL A 106 -6.07 12.38 21.28
CA VAL A 106 -6.15 13.57 20.42
C VAL A 106 -7.43 13.50 19.59
N LYS A 107 -8.49 14.14 20.08
CA LYS A 107 -9.69 14.49 19.31
C LYS A 107 -9.36 15.68 18.39
N SER A 108 -8.51 15.49 17.39
CA SER A 108 -8.34 16.50 16.34
C SER A 108 -9.44 16.31 15.29
N ALA A 109 -9.92 17.42 14.71
CA ALA A 109 -11.12 17.52 13.86
C ALA A 109 -11.23 16.51 12.70
N LEU A 110 -10.11 15.93 12.27
CA LEU A 110 -10.05 14.87 11.26
C LEU A 110 -10.72 13.55 11.71
N TYR A 111 -10.69 13.24 13.00
CA TYR A 111 -11.28 12.02 13.59
C TYR A 111 -12.81 12.05 13.69
N PHE A 112 -13.45 13.20 13.48
CA PHE A 112 -14.91 13.32 13.59
C PHE A 112 -15.65 12.75 12.36
N LYS A 113 -14.99 12.72 11.19
CA LYS A 113 -15.60 12.28 9.92
C LYS A 113 -15.01 10.97 9.37
N ILE A 114 -13.75 10.65 9.71
CA ILE A 114 -13.05 9.47 9.20
C ILE A 114 -12.38 8.75 10.38
N ARG A 115 -12.76 7.49 10.63
CA ARG A 115 -12.25 6.69 11.77
C ARG A 115 -10.72 6.49 11.72
N HIS A 116 -10.12 6.50 10.53
CA HIS A 116 -8.68 6.33 10.32
C HIS A 116 -8.14 7.18 9.16
N PRO A 117 -7.82 8.47 9.38
CA PRO A 117 -7.31 9.35 8.31
C PRO A 117 -5.97 8.87 7.72
N GLN A 118 -5.18 8.11 8.48
CA GLN A 118 -3.91 7.54 8.04
C GLN A 118 -4.07 6.55 6.87
N TYR A 119 -5.06 5.65 6.93
CA TYR A 119 -5.29 4.68 5.86
C TYR A 119 -5.81 5.35 4.59
N LEU A 120 -6.56 6.43 4.75
CA LEU A 120 -7.03 7.25 3.63
C LEU A 120 -5.86 7.98 2.95
N GLY A 121 -4.92 8.53 3.73
CA GLY A 121 -3.66 9.08 3.23
C GLY A 121 -2.81 8.04 2.50
N LEU A 122 -2.70 6.82 3.04
CA LEU A 122 -1.95 5.73 2.42
C LEU A 122 -2.60 5.24 1.11
N GLY A 123 -3.94 5.19 1.07
CA GLY A 123 -4.69 4.89 -0.15
C GLY A 123 -4.49 5.97 -1.22
N LEU A 124 -4.57 7.26 -0.84
CA LEU A 124 -4.36 8.38 -1.75
C LEU A 124 -2.93 8.43 -2.29
N ALA A 125 -1.94 8.18 -1.42
CA ALA A 125 -0.54 8.05 -1.82
C ALA A 125 -0.33 6.85 -2.75
N GLY A 126 -0.96 5.71 -2.48
CA GLY A 126 -0.90 4.52 -3.33
C GLY A 126 -1.46 4.77 -4.74
N VAL A 127 -2.59 5.46 -4.86
CA VAL A 127 -3.16 5.86 -6.16
C VAL A 127 -2.23 6.85 -6.86
N GLY A 128 -1.75 7.88 -6.15
CA GLY A 128 -0.82 8.86 -6.73
C GLY A 128 0.48 8.21 -7.24
N LEU A 129 1.01 7.23 -6.50
CA LEU A 129 2.20 6.47 -6.89
C LEU A 129 1.92 5.56 -8.09
N LEU A 130 0.76 4.90 -8.13
CA LEU A 130 0.35 4.06 -9.24
C LEU A 130 0.16 4.87 -10.53
N LEU A 131 -0.35 6.10 -10.43
CA LEU A 131 -0.51 6.98 -11.59
C LEU A 131 0.82 7.63 -12.02
N TYR A 132 1.69 8.00 -11.07
CA TYR A 132 2.99 8.61 -11.35
C TYR A 132 3.99 7.59 -11.91
N TRP A 133 3.97 6.38 -11.36
CA TRP A 133 4.82 5.28 -11.77
C TRP A 133 3.98 4.00 -11.96
N PRO A 134 3.29 3.86 -13.10
CA PRO A 134 2.39 2.75 -13.34
C PRO A 134 3.18 1.44 -13.54
N ARG A 135 3.34 0.68 -12.46
CA ARG A 135 3.96 -0.65 -12.45
C ARG A 135 2.98 -1.72 -12.04
N PHE A 136 3.12 -2.90 -12.64
CA PHE A 136 2.37 -4.08 -12.24
C PHE A 136 2.60 -4.45 -10.77
N MET A 137 3.84 -4.36 -10.26
CA MET A 137 4.10 -4.69 -8.85
C MET A 137 3.58 -3.62 -7.89
N ILE A 138 3.56 -2.34 -8.30
CA ILE A 138 2.92 -1.26 -7.52
C ILE A 138 1.40 -1.49 -7.48
N LEU A 139 0.79 -1.88 -8.60
CA LEU A 139 -0.62 -2.27 -8.64
C LEU A 139 -0.92 -3.43 -7.70
N VAL A 140 -0.14 -4.51 -7.77
CA VAL A 140 -0.31 -5.69 -6.89
C VAL A 140 -0.15 -5.28 -5.43
N THR A 141 0.84 -4.47 -5.10
CA THR A 141 1.06 -3.95 -3.74
C THR A 141 -0.10 -3.07 -3.28
N PHE A 142 -0.65 -2.24 -4.16
CA PHE A 142 -1.79 -1.38 -3.86
C PHE A 142 -3.07 -2.19 -3.65
N VAL A 143 -3.37 -3.14 -4.53
CA VAL A 143 -4.54 -4.03 -4.41
C VAL A 143 -4.44 -4.91 -3.17
N THR A 144 -3.26 -5.46 -2.87
CA THR A 144 -3.04 -6.22 -1.63
C THR A 144 -3.23 -5.35 -0.39
N MET A 145 -2.72 -4.11 -0.41
CA MET A 145 -2.96 -3.14 0.67
C MET A 145 -4.45 -2.83 0.86
N LEU A 146 -5.20 -2.60 -0.23
CA LEU A 146 -6.65 -2.40 -0.17
C LEU A 146 -7.39 -3.63 0.35
N GLY A 147 -6.98 -4.84 -0.07
CA GLY A 147 -7.53 -6.10 0.44
C GLY A 147 -7.30 -6.26 1.94
N LEU A 148 -6.08 -5.96 2.42
CA LEU A 148 -5.76 -5.95 3.85
C LEU A 148 -6.56 -4.88 4.60
N TYR A 149 -6.77 -3.72 4.00
CA TYR A 149 -7.57 -2.64 4.58
C TYR A 149 -9.04 -3.05 4.72
N TYR A 150 -9.60 -3.67 3.67
CA TYR A 150 -10.95 -4.19 3.69
C TYR A 150 -11.10 -5.28 4.76
N TYR A 151 -10.15 -6.21 4.84
CA TYR A 151 -10.14 -7.26 5.86
C TYR A 151 -10.03 -6.69 7.28
N LEU A 152 -9.16 -5.71 7.52
CA LEU A 152 -8.97 -5.11 8.84
C LEU A 152 -10.18 -4.29 9.29
N THR A 153 -10.82 -3.59 8.36
CA THR A 153 -12.00 -2.77 8.61
C THR A 153 -13.29 -3.61 8.61
N ALA A 154 -13.22 -4.87 8.20
CA ALA A 154 -14.34 -5.79 8.26
C ALA A 154 -14.79 -5.97 9.72
N PRO A 155 -16.10 -5.87 10.01
CA PRO A 155 -16.62 -5.79 11.38
C PRO A 155 -16.15 -6.95 12.29
N GLY A 156 -16.00 -8.16 11.75
CA GLY A 156 -15.59 -9.32 12.53
C GLY A 156 -14.12 -9.34 12.99
N VAL A 157 -13.22 -8.53 12.40
CA VAL A 157 -11.82 -8.44 12.84
C VAL A 157 -11.68 -7.52 14.06
N GLY A 158 -12.47 -6.44 14.11
CA GLY A 158 -12.53 -5.54 15.26
C GLY A 158 -12.91 -6.26 16.55
N GLU A 159 -14.01 -7.01 16.52
CA GLU A 159 -14.53 -7.78 17.67
C GLU A 159 -13.51 -8.80 18.20
N ARG A 160 -12.81 -9.49 17.29
CA ARG A 160 -11.78 -10.49 17.66
C ARG A 160 -10.57 -9.85 18.34
N SER A 161 -10.21 -8.62 17.95
CA SER A 161 -9.11 -7.86 18.55
C SER A 161 -9.44 -7.37 19.96
N GLU A 162 -10.66 -6.88 20.19
CA GLU A 162 -11.15 -6.49 21.52
C GLU A 162 -11.25 -7.70 22.46
N GLN A 163 -11.79 -8.81 21.98
CA GLN A 163 -11.94 -10.03 22.78
C GLN A 163 -10.58 -10.63 23.18
N SER A 164 -9.56 -10.53 22.31
CA SER A 164 -8.20 -10.95 22.65
C SER A 164 -7.52 -10.04 23.67
N SER A 165 -7.79 -8.73 23.61
CA SER A 165 -7.34 -7.74 24.60
C SER A 165 -7.93 -8.04 25.99
N VAL A 166 -9.25 -8.21 26.07
CA VAL A 166 -9.97 -8.53 27.32
C VAL A 166 -9.47 -9.85 27.90
N ARG A 167 -9.31 -10.89 27.05
CA ARG A 167 -8.77 -12.19 27.48
C ARG A 167 -7.34 -12.07 28.05
N ASN A 168 -6.47 -11.30 27.40
CA ASN A 168 -5.09 -11.10 27.87
C ASN A 168 -5.03 -10.34 29.21
N GLU A 169 -5.91 -9.35 29.42
CA GLU A 169 -6.04 -8.62 30.69
C GLU A 169 -6.50 -9.54 31.83
N GLN A 170 -7.46 -10.42 31.57
CA GLN A 170 -7.94 -11.42 32.55
C GLN A 170 -6.83 -12.41 32.94
N VAL A 171 -6.08 -12.92 31.95
CA VAL A 171 -4.93 -13.81 32.20
C VAL A 171 -3.84 -13.10 33.02
N ARG A 172 -3.59 -11.82 32.75
CA ARG A 172 -2.62 -11.02 33.51
C ARG A 172 -3.04 -10.89 34.98
N LYS A 173 -4.30 -10.54 35.24
CA LYS A 173 -4.85 -10.44 36.60
C LYS A 173 -4.79 -11.78 37.35
N ALA A 174 -5.14 -12.88 36.68
CA ALA A 174 -5.06 -14.22 37.27
C ALA A 174 -3.62 -14.58 37.66
N LYS A 175 -2.63 -14.27 36.82
CA LYS A 175 -1.20 -14.49 37.14
C LYS A 175 -0.72 -13.63 38.31
N GLU A 176 -1.13 -12.36 38.36
CA GLU A 176 -0.81 -11.45 39.48
C GLU A 176 -1.44 -11.89 40.81
N GLN A 177 -2.54 -12.64 40.75
CA GLN A 177 -3.25 -13.17 41.92
C GLN A 177 -2.64 -14.49 42.42
N VAL A 178 -2.24 -15.37 41.51
CA VAL A 178 -1.50 -16.61 41.82
C VAL A 178 -0.10 -16.31 42.34
N SER A 179 0.59 -15.30 41.81
CA SER A 179 1.92 -14.87 42.29
C SER A 179 1.89 -14.23 43.68
N ARG A 180 0.71 -13.91 44.22
CA ARG A 180 0.53 -13.29 45.54
C ARG A 180 0.06 -14.28 46.62
N CYS A 181 -0.26 -15.52 46.25
CA CYS A 181 -0.52 -16.63 47.16
C CYS A 181 0.76 -17.45 47.33
#